data_AF-A0A8S3QMT8-F1
#
_entry.id   AF-A0A8S3QMT8-F1
#
_cell.length_a   1.000
_cell.length_b   1.000
_cell.length_c   1.000
_cell.angle_alpha   90.00
_cell.angle_beta   90.00
_cell.angle_gamma   90.00
#
_symmetry.space_group_name_H-M   'P 1'
#
loop_
_entity.id
_entity.type
_entity.pdbx_description
1 polymer ?
#
loop_
_entity_poly.entity_id
_entity_poly.type
_entity_poly.pdbx_seq_one_letter_code
_entity_poly.pdbx_strand_id
1 'polypeptide(L)'
;MYLDDGLGIEQDQEMCKIVSEQVKLDLVRSGFVPKAEKSLWEPTKRLVWLGTFIDTENGFYKIPDNRINKMIHSIDDIISCSTGRKSVFVKKVASVVGQIISTYLVIGNLVYLMTKHLTIDVNTSASWYSYIKLSESSIEQLQFWKLYISEV
;
A
#
# COMPACT_ATOMS: atom_id res chain seq x y z
N MET A 1 12.68 -8.43 -5.19
CA MET A 1 12.92 -8.33 -3.73
C MET A 1 12.61 -6.91 -3.29
N TYR A 2 11.85 -6.74 -2.22
CA TYR A 2 11.50 -5.46 -1.61
C TYR A 2 11.73 -5.58 -0.11
N LEU A 3 12.78 -4.94 0.41
CA LEU A 3 13.23 -5.11 1.80
C LEU A 3 13.45 -6.60 2.13
N ASP A 4 12.66 -7.16 3.04
CA ASP A 4 12.68 -8.55 3.49
C ASP A 4 11.77 -9.49 2.67
N ASP A 5 10.96 -8.93 1.78
CA ASP A 5 9.95 -9.63 0.99
C ASP A 5 10.51 -9.98 -0.42
N GLY A 6 10.53 -11.26 -0.81
CA GLY A 6 10.80 -11.74 -2.18
C GLY A 6 9.57 -12.26 -2.96
N LEU A 7 9.46 -11.92 -4.25
CA LEU A 7 8.51 -12.50 -5.22
C LEU A 7 9.30 -13.06 -6.40
N GLY A 8 9.04 -14.31 -6.77
CA GLY A 8 9.61 -14.98 -7.95
C GLY A 8 8.51 -15.33 -8.95
N ILE A 9 8.83 -15.26 -10.25
CA ILE A 9 7.92 -15.57 -11.36
C ILE A 9 8.71 -16.39 -12.37
N GLU A 10 8.16 -17.50 -12.81
CA GLU A 10 8.69 -18.32 -13.89
C GLU A 10 7.60 -18.68 -14.90
N GLN A 11 8.04 -19.19 -16.04
CA GLN A 11 7.21 -19.52 -17.20
C GLN A 11 6.19 -20.65 -16.95
N ASP A 12 6.53 -21.62 -16.09
CA ASP A 12 5.64 -22.71 -15.71
C ASP A 12 5.78 -23.10 -14.24
N GLN A 13 4.87 -23.98 -13.79
CA GLN A 13 4.81 -24.42 -12.40
C GLN A 13 6.03 -25.22 -11.96
N GLU A 14 6.61 -26.02 -12.86
CA GLU A 14 7.77 -26.87 -12.53
C GLU A 14 9.01 -26.01 -12.31
N MET A 15 9.27 -25.06 -13.21
CA MET A 15 10.35 -24.08 -13.07
C MET A 15 10.16 -23.20 -11.83
N CYS A 16 8.93 -22.72 -11.56
CA CYS A 16 8.65 -21.97 -10.32
C CYS A 16 9.03 -22.79 -9.08
N LYS A 17 8.75 -24.09 -9.07
CA LYS A 17 9.05 -24.96 -7.93
C LYS A 17 10.56 -25.16 -7.76
N ILE A 18 11.28 -25.44 -8.84
CA ILE A 18 12.74 -25.60 -8.84
C ILE A 18 13.41 -24.33 -8.30
N VAL A 19 13.03 -23.16 -8.82
CA VAL A 19 13.60 -21.87 -8.40
C VAL A 19 13.22 -21.54 -6.94
N SER A 20 11.98 -21.82 -6.53
CA SER A 20 11.52 -21.63 -5.15
C SER A 20 12.34 -22.45 -4.16
N GLU A 21 12.58 -23.73 -4.45
CA GLU A 21 13.41 -24.62 -3.63
C GLU A 21 14.86 -24.15 -3.58
N GLN A 22 15.42 -23.71 -4.72
CA GLN A 22 16.77 -23.17 -4.78
C GLN A 22 16.91 -21.92 -3.91
N VAL A 23 16.01 -20.95 -4.05
CA VAL A 23 16.02 -19.71 -3.24
C VAL A 23 15.90 -20.04 -1.75
N LYS A 24 15.03 -20.98 -1.39
CA LYS A 24 14.87 -21.42 0.01
C LYS A 24 16.17 -22.00 0.57
N LEU A 25 16.86 -22.85 -0.20
CA LEU A 25 18.14 -23.44 0.19
C LEU A 25 19.24 -22.38 0.31
N ASP A 26 19.30 -21.44 -0.63
CA ASP A 26 20.31 -20.38 -0.64
C ASP A 26 20.12 -19.41 0.53
N LEU A 27 18.87 -19.11 0.91
CA LEU A 27 18.58 -18.35 2.13
C LEU A 27 19.11 -19.06 3.38
N VAL A 28 18.83 -20.36 3.54
CA VAL A 28 19.30 -21.15 4.69
C VAL A 28 20.84 -21.25 4.72
N ARG A 29 21.48 -21.49 3.57
CA ARG A 29 22.94 -21.53 3.43
C ARG A 29 23.60 -20.21 3.76
N SER A 30 22.90 -19.10 3.49
CA SER A 30 23.35 -17.75 3.81
C SER A 30 23.05 -17.35 5.27
N GLY A 31 22.53 -18.27 6.09
CA GLY A 31 22.24 -18.04 7.50
C GLY A 31 20.91 -17.35 7.79
N PHE A 32 20.05 -17.17 6.79
CA PHE A 32 18.68 -16.69 6.99
C PHE A 32 17.76 -17.83 7.45
N VAL A 33 16.75 -17.49 8.23
CA VAL A 33 15.69 -18.42 8.66
C VAL A 33 14.38 -18.00 8.01
N PRO A 34 13.98 -18.61 6.87
CA PRO A 34 12.75 -18.25 6.21
C PRO A 34 11.55 -18.60 7.09
N LYS A 35 10.66 -17.63 7.30
CA LYS A 35 9.46 -17.88 8.11
C LYS A 35 8.43 -18.66 7.29
N ALA A 36 8.44 -19.99 7.44
CA ALA A 36 7.60 -20.91 6.66
C ALA A 36 6.11 -20.56 6.72
N GLU A 37 5.60 -20.14 7.87
CA GLU A 37 4.18 -19.74 8.05
C GLU A 37 3.76 -18.52 7.21
N LYS A 38 4.71 -17.65 6.86
CA LYS A 38 4.45 -16.44 6.07
C LYS A 38 4.86 -16.57 4.61
N SER A 39 5.62 -17.61 4.27
CA SER A 39 6.23 -17.76 2.96
C SER A 39 5.40 -18.71 2.09
N LEU A 40 5.10 -18.29 0.87
CA LEU A 40 4.48 -19.15 -0.14
C LEU A 40 5.59 -19.78 -0.98
N TRP A 41 5.97 -21.01 -0.64
CA TRP A 41 6.99 -21.76 -1.39
C TRP A 41 6.41 -22.56 -2.56
N GLU A 42 5.15 -22.97 -2.45
CA GLU A 42 4.47 -23.63 -3.56
C GLU A 42 4.02 -22.59 -4.60
N PRO A 43 4.25 -22.83 -5.90
CA PRO A 43 3.84 -21.90 -6.95
C PRO A 43 2.32 -21.67 -6.95
N THR A 44 1.92 -20.42 -7.15
CA THR A 44 0.50 -20.02 -7.27
C THR A 44 0.33 -18.95 -8.33
N LYS A 45 -0.83 -18.94 -8.99
CA LYS A 45 -1.21 -17.88 -9.93
C LYS A 45 -1.88 -16.69 -9.26
N ARG A 46 -2.32 -16.85 -8.01
CA ARG A 46 -3.06 -15.82 -7.26
C ARG A 46 -2.45 -15.67 -5.87
N LEU A 47 -2.06 -14.45 -5.52
CA LEU A 47 -1.54 -14.14 -4.19
C LEU A 47 -1.73 -12.66 -3.83
N VAL A 48 -1.50 -12.34 -2.54
CA VAL A 48 -1.38 -10.96 -2.08
C VAL A 48 0.09 -10.64 -1.85
N TRP A 49 0.64 -9.72 -2.63
CA TRP A 49 2.02 -9.27 -2.56
C TRP A 49 2.10 -7.81 -2.13
N LEU A 50 2.78 -7.51 -1.00
CA LEU A 50 2.87 -6.15 -0.43
C LEU A 50 1.50 -5.45 -0.32
N GLY A 51 0.46 -6.22 -0.03
CA GLY A 51 -0.93 -5.75 0.07
C GLY A 51 -1.64 -5.53 -1.27
N THR A 52 -1.07 -5.89 -2.41
CA THR A 52 -1.72 -5.88 -3.72
C THR A 52 -2.12 -7.30 -4.10
N PHE A 53 -3.36 -7.52 -4.52
CA PHE A 53 -3.77 -8.81 -5.08
C PHE A 53 -3.26 -8.92 -6.51
N ILE A 54 -2.55 -10.00 -6.80
CA ILE A 54 -2.00 -10.33 -8.11
C ILE A 54 -2.73 -11.57 -8.61
N ASP A 55 -3.32 -11.48 -9.81
CA ASP A 55 -3.89 -12.61 -10.53
C ASP A 55 -3.18 -12.75 -11.88
N THR A 56 -2.22 -13.68 -11.95
CA THR A 56 -1.49 -13.94 -13.20
C THR A 56 -2.26 -14.85 -14.16
N GLU A 57 -3.34 -15.49 -13.69
CA GLU A 57 -4.19 -16.30 -14.55
C GLU A 57 -5.08 -15.41 -15.44
N ASN A 58 -5.63 -14.36 -14.84
CA ASN A 58 -6.46 -13.38 -15.54
C ASN A 58 -5.69 -12.11 -15.95
N GLY A 59 -4.44 -11.95 -15.52
CA GLY A 59 -3.54 -10.87 -15.94
C GLY A 59 -3.87 -9.50 -15.35
N PHE A 60 -4.33 -9.43 -14.09
CA PHE A 60 -4.66 -8.15 -13.46
C PHE A 60 -4.15 -8.02 -12.01
N TYR A 61 -4.10 -6.77 -11.57
CA TYR A 61 -3.82 -6.37 -10.19
C TYR A 61 -5.07 -5.74 -9.57
N LYS A 62 -5.33 -6.01 -8.30
CA LYS A 62 -6.45 -5.42 -7.57
C LYS A 62 -6.02 -4.97 -6.17
N ILE A 63 -6.63 -3.89 -5.66
CA ILE A 63 -6.54 -3.51 -4.26
C ILE A 63 -7.51 -4.40 -3.45
N PRO A 64 -7.05 -5.16 -2.44
CA PRO A 64 -7.94 -5.95 -1.60
C PRO A 64 -9.04 -5.09 -0.92
N ASP A 65 -10.28 -5.59 -0.89
CA ASP A 65 -11.45 -4.83 -0.40
C ASP A 65 -11.29 -4.39 1.07
N ASN A 66 -10.64 -5.20 1.90
CA ASN A 66 -10.34 -4.84 3.28
C ASN A 66 -9.38 -3.62 3.40
N ARG A 67 -8.47 -3.46 2.43
CA ARG A 67 -7.58 -2.27 2.36
C ARG A 67 -8.35 -1.05 1.87
N ILE A 68 -9.24 -1.21 0.90
CA ILE A 68 -10.15 -0.16 0.43
C ILE A 68 -10.96 0.39 1.61
N ASN A 69 -11.64 -0.48 2.35
CA ASN A 69 -12.45 -0.10 3.51
C ASN A 69 -11.62 0.61 4.59
N LYS A 70 -10.44 0.08 4.92
CA LYS A 70 -9.53 0.71 5.89
C LYS A 70 -9.09 2.13 5.46
N MET A 71 -8.83 2.31 4.18
CA MET A 71 -8.40 3.59 3.61
C MET A 71 -9.54 4.61 3.63
N ILE A 72 -10.75 4.19 3.23
CA ILE A 72 -11.96 5.02 3.33
C ILE A 72 -12.20 5.45 4.78
N HIS A 73 -12.15 4.54 5.74
CA HIS A 73 -12.29 4.87 7.16
C HIS A 73 -11.21 5.86 7.63
N SER A 74 -9.95 5.65 7.23
CA SER A 74 -8.86 6.55 7.60
C SER A 74 -9.05 7.97 7.03
N ILE A 75 -9.60 8.08 5.82
CA ILE A 75 -9.95 9.35 5.18
C ILE A 75 -11.11 10.02 5.91
N ASP A 76 -12.18 9.28 6.21
CA ASP A 76 -13.35 9.80 6.92
C ASP A 76 -13.02 10.32 8.33
N ASP A 77 -12.13 9.62 9.04
CA ASP A 77 -11.61 10.06 10.33
C ASP A 77 -10.88 11.41 10.23
N ILE A 78 -10.13 11.64 9.16
CA ILE A 78 -9.44 12.92 8.93
C ILE A 78 -10.42 14.01 8.54
N ILE A 79 -11.34 13.74 7.61
CA ILE A 79 -12.33 14.71 7.14
C ILE A 79 -13.20 15.15 8.32
N SER A 80 -13.74 14.21 9.10
CA SER A 80 -14.55 14.52 10.29
C SER A 80 -13.79 15.36 11.32
N CYS A 81 -12.50 15.06 11.57
CA CYS A 81 -11.65 15.88 12.43
C CYS A 81 -11.38 17.28 11.86
N SER A 82 -11.35 17.46 10.54
CA SER A 82 -11.08 18.76 9.91
C SER A 82 -12.31 19.69 9.87
N THR A 83 -13.52 19.15 10.03
CA THR A 83 -14.74 19.96 10.10
C THR A 83 -14.71 20.90 11.32
N GLY A 84 -15.04 22.18 11.10
CA GLY A 84 -15.08 23.19 12.17
C GLY A 84 -13.73 23.78 12.59
N ARG A 85 -12.73 23.82 11.71
CA ARG A 85 -11.38 24.43 11.92
C ARG A 85 -10.50 23.71 12.96
N LYS A 86 -10.78 22.44 13.24
CA LYS A 86 -9.97 21.63 14.14
C LYS A 86 -8.72 21.11 13.44
N SER A 87 -7.64 20.97 14.20
CA SER A 87 -6.36 20.47 13.71
C SER A 87 -6.34 18.94 13.69
N VAL A 88 -5.67 18.36 12.71
CA VAL A 88 -5.49 16.92 12.52
C VAL A 88 -4.07 16.53 12.89
N PHE A 89 -3.91 15.36 13.51
CA PHE A 89 -2.61 14.81 13.84
C PHE A 89 -1.84 14.43 12.57
N VAL A 90 -0.64 14.98 12.38
CA VAL A 90 0.16 14.82 11.15
C VAL A 90 0.37 13.36 10.78
N LYS A 91 0.67 12.50 11.77
CA LYS A 91 0.88 11.06 11.54
C LYS A 91 -0.33 10.37 10.89
N LYS A 92 -1.56 10.83 11.16
CA LYS A 92 -2.76 10.29 10.51
C LYS A 92 -2.77 10.66 9.02
N VAL A 93 -2.45 11.90 8.69
CA VAL A 93 -2.36 12.39 7.30
C VAL A 93 -1.26 11.63 6.54
N ALA A 94 -0.07 11.52 7.13
CA ALA A 94 1.03 10.76 6.55
C ALA A 94 0.68 9.28 6.33
N SER A 95 -0.05 8.66 7.26
CA SER A 95 -0.56 7.29 7.10
C SER A 95 -1.48 7.15 5.90
N VAL A 96 -2.43 8.08 5.70
CA VAL A 96 -3.34 8.08 4.54
C VAL A 96 -2.57 8.28 3.24
N VAL A 97 -1.63 9.22 3.19
CA VAL A 97 -0.76 9.41 2.01
C VAL A 97 -0.01 8.11 1.66
N GLY A 98 0.58 7.44 2.65
CA GLY A 98 1.28 6.18 2.45
C GLY A 98 0.36 5.04 1.99
N GLN A 99 -0.85 4.96 2.56
CA GLN A 99 -1.87 3.99 2.12
C GLN A 99 -2.23 4.20 0.64
N ILE A 100 -2.48 5.43 0.21
CA ILE A 100 -2.82 5.75 -1.18
C ILE A 100 -1.63 5.46 -2.11
N ILE A 101 -0.42 5.95 -1.80
CA ILE A 101 0.77 5.75 -2.64
C ILE A 101 1.09 4.26 -2.81
N SER A 102 0.88 3.44 -1.78
CA SER A 102 1.11 2.00 -1.86
C SER A 102 0.17 1.26 -2.83
N THR A 103 -0.84 1.93 -3.40
CA THR A 103 -1.72 1.39 -4.45
C THR A 103 -1.25 1.72 -5.87
N TYR A 104 -0.05 2.31 -6.00
CA TYR A 104 0.56 2.69 -7.29
C TYR A 104 0.51 1.59 -8.36
N LEU A 105 0.70 0.32 -8.00
CA LEU A 105 0.65 -0.78 -8.97
C LEU A 105 -0.71 -0.94 -9.67
N VAL A 106 -1.80 -0.50 -9.03
CA VAL A 106 -3.16 -0.59 -9.56
C VAL A 106 -3.59 0.75 -10.18
N ILE A 107 -3.34 1.86 -9.49
CA ILE A 107 -3.85 3.19 -9.87
C ILE A 107 -2.86 3.97 -10.77
N GLY A 108 -1.57 3.65 -10.71
CA GLY A 108 -0.51 4.36 -11.42
C GLY A 108 -0.20 5.74 -10.84
N ASN A 109 0.32 6.63 -11.68
CA ASN A 109 0.89 7.93 -11.26
C ASN A 109 -0.11 8.90 -10.60
N LEU A 110 -1.41 8.66 -10.76
CA LEU A 110 -2.45 9.48 -10.13
C LEU A 110 -2.30 9.53 -8.60
N VAL A 111 -1.77 8.45 -7.98
CA VAL A 111 -1.52 8.41 -6.53
C VAL A 111 -0.59 9.54 -6.07
N TYR A 112 0.41 9.92 -6.85
CA TYR A 112 1.35 10.98 -6.49
C TYR A 112 0.76 12.37 -6.76
N LEU A 113 0.06 12.53 -7.88
CA LEU A 113 -0.56 13.80 -8.25
C LEU A 113 -1.64 14.20 -7.23
N MET A 114 -2.54 13.27 -6.93
CA MET A 114 -3.69 13.54 -6.07
C MET A 114 -3.40 13.39 -4.57
N THR A 115 -2.14 13.18 -4.17
CA THR A 115 -1.69 13.28 -2.76
C THR A 115 -0.71 14.43 -2.53
N LYS A 116 -0.45 15.25 -3.55
CA LYS A 116 0.59 16.29 -3.50
C LYS A 116 0.37 17.33 -2.39
N HIS A 117 -0.86 17.83 -2.20
CA HIS A 117 -1.13 18.85 -1.17
C HIS A 117 -1.06 18.23 0.24
N LEU A 118 -1.60 17.02 0.40
CA LEU A 118 -1.46 16.27 1.65
C LEU A 118 0.01 16.05 2.03
N THR A 119 0.85 15.74 1.04
CA THR A 119 2.30 15.56 1.22
C THR A 119 2.98 16.88 1.62
N ILE A 120 2.60 18.00 1.01
CA ILE A 120 3.09 19.34 1.39
C ILE A 120 2.72 19.66 2.84
N ASP A 121 1.47 19.45 3.23
CA ASP A 121 0.99 19.68 4.60
C ASP A 121 1.76 18.83 5.63
N VAL A 122 2.05 17.57 5.31
CA VAL A 122 2.89 16.70 6.16
C VAL A 122 4.34 17.20 6.24
N ASN A 123 4.95 17.55 5.11
CA ASN A 123 6.37 17.92 5.05
C ASN A 123 6.67 19.30 5.62
N THR A 124 5.70 20.21 5.59
CA THR A 124 5.81 21.56 6.18
C THR A 124 5.47 21.58 7.68
N SER A 125 4.98 20.46 8.23
CA SER A 125 4.67 20.37 9.65
C SER A 125 5.93 20.40 10.52
N ALA A 126 5.80 20.92 11.74
CA ALA A 126 6.92 21.01 12.67
C ALA A 126 7.43 19.63 13.12
N SER A 127 6.54 18.64 13.22
CA SER A 127 6.89 17.24 13.51
C SER A 127 5.73 16.29 13.17
N TRP A 128 6.04 15.00 13.04
CA TRP A 128 5.04 13.95 12.87
C TRP A 128 4.06 13.83 14.06
N TYR A 129 4.45 14.35 15.22
CA TYR A 129 3.66 14.35 16.45
C TYR A 129 2.90 15.67 16.67
N SER A 130 2.95 16.58 15.71
CA SER A 130 2.22 17.84 15.77
C SER A 130 0.80 17.71 15.22
N TYR A 131 0.00 18.74 15.45
CA TYR A 131 -1.34 18.90 14.88
C TYR A 131 -1.32 20.06 13.89
N ILE A 132 -1.87 19.86 12.70
CA ILE A 132 -1.92 20.84 11.62
C ILE A 132 -3.35 21.09 11.17
N LYS A 133 -3.62 22.30 10.69
CA LYS A 133 -4.84 22.58 9.94
C LYS A 133 -4.57 22.24 8.48
N LEU A 134 -5.39 21.38 7.88
CA LEU A 134 -5.26 21.03 6.47
C LEU A 134 -5.63 22.22 5.57
N SER A 135 -4.92 22.33 4.45
CA SER A 135 -5.31 23.25 3.38
C SER A 135 -6.63 22.83 2.72
N GLU A 136 -7.33 23.76 2.08
CA GLU A 136 -8.57 23.47 1.35
C GLU A 136 -8.31 22.43 0.24
N SER A 137 -7.19 22.57 -0.49
CA SER A 137 -6.77 21.60 -1.52
C SER A 137 -6.48 20.20 -0.96
N SER A 138 -5.96 20.09 0.26
CA SER A 138 -5.81 18.79 0.93
C SER A 138 -7.15 18.15 1.26
N ILE A 139 -8.15 18.93 1.68
CA ILE A 139 -9.50 18.44 1.95
C ILE A 139 -10.16 17.96 0.64
N GLU A 140 -10.04 18.72 -0.45
CA GLU A 140 -10.51 18.32 -1.78
C GLU A 140 -9.85 17.02 -2.26
N GLN A 141 -8.54 16.86 -2.05
CA GLN A 141 -7.83 15.61 -2.37
C GLN A 141 -8.35 14.43 -1.55
N LEU A 142 -8.64 14.61 -0.26
CA LEU A 142 -9.24 13.55 0.57
C LEU A 142 -10.63 13.16 0.08
N GLN A 143 -11.47 14.13 -0.29
CA GLN A 143 -12.80 13.88 -0.85
C GLN A 143 -12.72 13.15 -2.20
N PHE A 144 -11.80 13.58 -3.06
CA PHE A 144 -11.51 12.90 -4.32
C PHE A 144 -11.16 11.43 -4.09
N TRP A 145 -10.20 11.16 -3.19
CA TRP A 145 -9.77 9.79 -2.92
C TRP A 145 -10.86 8.93 -2.33
N LYS A 146 -11.69 9.47 -1.44
CA LYS A 146 -12.83 8.75 -0.88
C LYS A 146 -13.77 8.24 -1.97
N LEU A 147 -14.09 9.08 -2.95
CA LEU A 147 -14.97 8.73 -4.07
C LEU A 147 -14.26 7.76 -5.03
N TYR A 148 -13.07 8.14 -5.49
CA TYR A 148 -12.32 7.37 -6.49
C TYR A 148 -12.04 5.94 -6.04
N ILE A 149 -11.54 5.75 -4.80
CA ILE A 149 -11.20 4.41 -4.29
C ILE A 149 -12.43 3.52 -4.10
N SER A 150 -13.63 4.08 -3.92
CA SER A 150 -14.85 3.28 -3.80
C SER A 150 -15.31 2.67 -5.13
N GLU A 151 -14.76 3.16 -6.25
CA GLU A 151 -15.11 2.74 -7.61
C GLU A 151 -14.03 1.85 -8.28
N VAL A 152 -12.87 1.67 -7.63
CA VAL A 152 -11.71 0.88 -8.10
C VAL A 152 -11.79 -0.58 -7.64
#